data_AF-A0A1Z5TFN0-F1
#
_entry.id   AF-A0A1Z5TFN0-F1
#
_cell.length_a   1.000
_cell.length_b   1.000
_cell.length_c   1.000
_cell.angle_alpha   90.00
_cell.angle_beta   90.00
_cell.angle_gamma   90.00
#
_symmetry.space_group_name_H-M   'P 1'
#
loop_
_entity.id
_entity.type
_entity.pdbx_description
1 polymer ?
#
loop_
_entity_poly.entity_id
_entity_poly.type
_entity_poly.pdbx_seq_one_letter_code
_entity_poly.pdbx_strand_id
1 'polypeptide(L)'
;MAASPSSARVITLPRIALLALILVAIFFFRDTFLPSESPYRSHSTSPAHLHTQPDQASHYESESTTQDKSSSSSSSSTTPSVHHATNTSASDEPESCLSVPGADNVLIMLKTGATELYQKLPTHFMTTFTCVPHFMIFSDLAQNFADIPIHDAIAPISSHFRDHHEDFELYRKLQQYQREGQNLHALSGSGGWNLDKWKFLPMLHQAFESAPDHIEWFLLMEADTSISWTNLLQWLRTMDPTKPYYLGAQNVIGSTTFAHGGSGVVISRRAADLLETKRHDLGKTTYDALWEETTSTSCCGDEIVARAFLDVDVPLTPAWPLIQGETVSSIDWKPDHWCTVALTWHHVTPIEIDSLFQFETSWIAAHGWGEPYLYRDVFEHFIDRHISVNRTAWKNLSKDHRFVRPDLLALPSQMREEPPTKPFEQLRPYEQAAVESQDACAEACRRHRKCVQWMFLAEGRCYLGDVIRFGYSDEREGGGGRDGGGQEGGHWVSGWMQDRVQRFKEGFEGCEVRWHG
;
A
#
# COMPACT_ATOMS: atom_id res chain seq x y z
N MET A 1 -62.24 0.56 10.56
CA MET A 1 -61.66 -0.28 11.63
C MET A 1 -60.17 0.04 11.67
N ALA A 2 -59.81 1.07 12.43
CA ALA A 2 -59.21 0.98 13.76
C ALA A 2 -57.67 0.89 13.66
N ALA A 3 -57.04 2.06 13.77
CA ALA A 3 -55.60 2.20 13.97
C ALA A 3 -55.23 1.62 15.35
N SER A 4 -54.23 0.74 15.41
CA SER A 4 -53.63 0.27 16.66
C SER A 4 -52.67 1.33 17.21
N PRO A 5 -52.70 1.64 18.53
CA PRO A 5 -51.76 2.59 19.11
C PRO A 5 -50.41 1.93 19.36
N SER A 6 -49.38 2.72 19.08
CA SER A 6 -47.97 2.53 19.44
C SER A 6 -47.80 2.14 20.92
N SER A 7 -47.12 1.02 21.17
CA SER A 7 -46.69 0.62 22.51
C SER A 7 -45.47 1.46 22.91
N ALA A 8 -45.71 2.52 23.68
CA ALA A 8 -44.65 3.23 24.37
C ALA A 8 -43.94 2.26 25.33
N ARG A 9 -42.65 1.99 25.10
CA ARG A 9 -41.81 1.19 25.99
C ARG A 9 -41.69 1.91 27.33
N VAL A 10 -42.52 1.54 28.29
CA VAL A 10 -42.41 2.02 29.68
C VAL A 10 -41.08 1.54 30.25
N ILE A 11 -40.20 2.49 30.55
CA ILE A 11 -38.97 2.23 31.29
C ILE A 11 -39.38 1.88 32.71
N THR A 12 -39.24 0.61 33.09
CA THR A 12 -39.59 0.15 34.43
C THR A 12 -38.44 0.50 35.40
N LEU A 13 -38.79 0.97 36.60
CA LEU A 13 -37.86 1.20 37.72
C LEU A 13 -36.75 0.13 37.89
N PRO A 14 -37.02 -1.18 37.76
CA PRO A 14 -35.96 -2.20 37.81
C PRO A 14 -34.92 -2.09 36.69
N ARG A 15 -35.28 -1.61 35.49
CA ARG A 15 -34.31 -1.39 34.39
C ARG A 15 -33.40 -0.20 34.66
N ILE A 16 -33.93 0.86 35.28
CA ILE A 16 -33.13 2.02 35.71
C ILE A 16 -32.16 1.60 36.82
N ALA A 17 -32.64 0.82 37.79
CA ALA A 17 -31.81 0.30 38.88
C ALA A 17 -30.68 -0.61 38.35
N LEU A 18 -30.97 -1.46 37.37
CA LEU A 18 -29.96 -2.31 36.73
C LEU A 18 -28.91 -1.50 35.98
N LEU A 19 -29.31 -0.49 35.20
CA LEU A 19 -28.38 0.39 34.49
C LEU A 19 -27.51 1.21 35.46
N ALA A 20 -28.09 1.69 36.57
CA ALA A 20 -27.35 2.39 37.61
C ALA A 20 -26.31 1.47 38.28
N LEU A 21 -26.67 0.22 38.58
CA LEU A 21 -25.73 -0.76 39.14
C LEU A 21 -24.59 -1.10 38.18
N ILE A 22 -24.86 -1.20 36.89
CA ILE A 22 -23.82 -1.42 35.87
C ILE A 22 -22.87 -0.22 35.79
N LEU A 23 -23.39 1.01 35.79
CA LEU A 23 -22.56 2.22 35.76
C LEU A 23 -21.69 2.36 37.03
N VAL A 24 -22.26 2.03 38.19
CA VAL A 24 -21.53 2.00 39.46
C VAL A 24 -20.43 0.93 39.41
N ALA A 25 -20.71 -0.27 38.89
CA ALA A 25 -19.70 -1.31 38.72
C ALA A 25 -18.56 -0.87 37.79
N ILE A 26 -18.87 -0.25 36.64
CA ILE A 26 -17.84 0.27 35.72
C ILE A 26 -16.97 1.33 36.39
N PHE A 27 -17.57 2.20 37.22
CA PHE A 27 -16.82 3.24 37.94
C PHE A 27 -15.90 2.65 39.02
N PHE A 28 -16.38 1.72 39.83
CA PHE A 28 -15.60 1.13 40.93
C PHE A 28 -14.56 0.11 40.48
N PHE A 29 -14.80 -0.59 39.37
CA PHE A 29 -13.86 -1.57 38.82
C PHE A 29 -13.07 -1.03 37.62
N ARG A 30 -13.09 0.28 37.39
CA ARG A 30 -12.40 0.95 36.29
C ARG A 30 -10.93 0.54 36.19
N ASP A 31 -10.21 0.55 37.30
CA ASP A 31 -8.77 0.29 37.36
C ASP A 31 -8.41 -1.21 37.31
N THR A 32 -9.40 -2.09 37.51
CA THR A 32 -9.26 -3.55 37.28
C THR A 32 -9.57 -3.95 35.83
N PHE A 33 -10.39 -3.18 35.10
CA PHE A 33 -10.75 -3.45 33.70
C PHE A 33 -9.90 -2.67 32.69
N LEU A 34 -9.28 -1.56 33.10
CA LEU A 34 -8.39 -0.76 32.26
C LEU A 34 -6.96 -0.88 32.80
N PRO A 35 -5.99 -1.34 32.00
CA PRO A 35 -4.59 -1.34 32.41
C PRO A 35 -4.15 0.09 32.74
N SER A 36 -3.44 0.28 33.86
CA SER A 36 -2.91 1.59 34.28
C SER A 36 -1.77 2.09 33.40
N GLU A 37 -1.22 1.24 32.53
CA GLU A 37 -0.20 1.60 31.55
C GLU A 37 -0.66 1.23 30.15
N SER A 38 -0.70 2.23 29.28
CA SER A 38 -0.87 2.01 27.84
C SER A 38 0.43 1.41 27.29
N PRO A 39 0.38 0.27 26.57
CA PRO A 39 1.57 -0.29 25.90
C PRO A 39 2.11 0.62 24.78
N TYR A 40 1.41 1.72 24.46
CA TYR A 40 1.79 2.67 23.41
C TYR A 40 2.78 3.76 23.84
N ARG A 41 3.38 3.69 25.03
CA ARG A 41 4.49 4.58 25.37
C ARG A 41 5.77 4.07 24.71
N SER A 42 5.86 4.20 23.39
CA SER A 42 7.13 4.08 22.69
C SER A 42 8.08 5.15 23.24
N HIS A 43 9.31 4.74 23.52
CA HIS A 43 10.42 5.66 23.77
C HIS A 43 10.74 6.41 22.47
N SER A 44 9.88 7.33 22.05
CA SER A 44 10.23 8.31 21.03
C SER A 44 11.04 9.41 21.70
N THR A 45 12.36 9.30 21.63
CA THR A 45 13.22 10.47 21.75
C THR A 45 12.91 11.38 20.56
N SER A 46 11.99 12.31 20.78
CA SER A 46 11.68 13.41 19.89
C SER A 46 12.99 14.14 19.51
N PRO A 47 13.33 14.31 18.22
CA PRO A 47 14.43 15.17 17.83
C PRO A 47 14.07 16.61 18.19
N ALA A 48 14.68 17.12 19.25
CA ALA A 48 14.67 18.55 19.51
C ALA A 48 15.38 19.24 18.34
N HIS A 49 14.78 20.35 17.87
CA HIS A 49 15.25 21.29 16.84
C HIS A 49 14.73 21.08 15.42
N LEU A 50 13.43 21.31 15.21
CA LEU A 50 12.95 21.93 13.97
C LEU A 50 11.75 22.85 14.25
N HIS A 51 12.02 23.99 14.90
CA HIS A 51 11.08 25.11 14.93
C HIS A 51 11.82 26.43 14.71
N THR A 52 11.80 26.88 13.45
CA THR A 52 11.84 28.29 13.09
C THR A 52 10.87 28.47 11.93
N GLN A 53 9.63 28.85 12.24
CA GLN A 53 8.76 29.52 11.28
C GLN A 53 8.88 31.04 11.50
N PRO A 54 8.89 31.85 10.41
CA PRO A 54 8.83 33.30 10.52
C PRO A 54 7.37 33.79 10.64
N ASP A 55 7.07 34.51 11.71
CA ASP A 55 5.81 35.21 11.92
C ASP A 55 5.62 36.37 10.93
N GLN A 56 4.48 36.42 10.24
CA GLN A 56 3.93 37.67 9.71
C GLN A 56 2.89 38.22 10.68
N ALA A 57 3.21 39.38 11.25
CA ALA A 57 2.36 40.16 12.11
C ALA A 57 1.29 40.93 11.33
N SER A 58 0.08 41.01 11.87
CA SER A 58 -0.78 42.18 11.73
C SER A 58 -1.41 42.55 13.08
N HIS A 59 -0.93 43.69 13.57
CA HIS A 59 -1.34 44.52 14.71
C HIS A 59 -2.81 44.50 15.14
N TYR A 60 -3.03 44.43 16.46
CA TYR A 60 -3.91 45.35 17.18
C TYR A 60 -3.37 45.58 18.60
N GLU A 61 -3.20 46.85 18.95
CA GLU A 61 -2.70 47.35 20.25
C GLU A 61 -3.67 47.08 21.40
N SER A 62 -3.14 46.74 22.57
CA SER A 62 -3.54 47.42 23.81
C SER A 62 -2.48 47.24 24.91
N GLU A 63 -2.06 48.36 25.48
CA GLU A 63 -1.14 48.50 26.60
C GLU A 63 -1.66 47.84 27.88
N SER A 64 -0.76 47.26 28.68
CA SER A 64 -0.72 47.48 30.14
C SER A 64 0.54 46.85 30.76
N THR A 65 1.54 47.70 30.98
CA THR A 65 2.38 47.92 32.18
C THR A 65 2.68 46.80 33.22
N THR A 66 3.93 46.89 33.73
CA THR A 66 4.55 46.37 34.98
C THR A 66 5.37 45.08 34.85
N GLN A 67 6.71 45.13 34.77
CA GLN A 67 7.69 45.16 35.89
C GLN A 67 7.47 44.04 36.93
N ASP A 68 8.33 43.02 36.99
CA ASP A 68 9.48 43.05 37.91
C ASP A 68 10.47 41.86 37.78
N LYS A 69 11.61 42.06 38.42
CA LYS A 69 12.89 41.33 38.39
C LYS A 69 12.96 39.97 39.14
N SER A 70 14.00 39.22 38.73
CA SER A 70 15.00 38.49 39.55
C SER A 70 14.79 37.03 39.99
N SER A 71 15.66 36.18 39.39
CA SER A 71 16.63 35.25 40.01
C SER A 71 16.22 34.28 41.14
N SER A 72 16.54 32.99 40.89
CA SER A 72 17.55 32.18 41.62
C SER A 72 17.11 30.81 42.18
N SER A 73 18.00 29.84 41.92
CA SER A 73 18.43 28.71 42.76
C SER A 73 17.57 27.43 42.90
N SER A 74 18.13 26.39 42.27
CA SER A 74 18.34 25.01 42.74
C SER A 74 17.84 24.59 44.14
N SER A 75 17.20 23.41 44.21
CA SER A 75 17.50 22.43 45.27
C SER A 75 17.18 21.00 44.83
N SER A 76 18.15 20.13 45.11
CA SER A 76 18.17 18.68 44.94
C SER A 76 17.46 17.96 46.09
N SER A 77 16.80 16.83 45.82
CA SER A 77 16.59 15.79 46.84
C SER A 77 16.74 14.38 46.24
N THR A 78 17.81 13.71 46.67
CA THR A 78 18.12 12.27 46.65
C THR A 78 17.13 11.49 47.53
N THR A 79 16.69 10.24 47.29
CA THR A 79 17.38 8.91 47.29
C THR A 79 16.25 7.82 47.21
N PRO A 80 16.47 6.49 47.11
CA PRO A 80 17.68 5.72 46.75
C PRO A 80 17.46 4.66 45.64
N SER A 81 18.59 4.28 45.04
CA SER A 81 18.76 3.22 44.05
C SER A 81 18.71 1.83 44.70
N VAL A 82 18.01 0.88 44.08
CA VAL A 82 18.17 -0.56 44.32
C VAL A 82 18.90 -1.14 43.11
N HIS A 83 20.17 -1.46 43.33
CA HIS A 83 20.98 -2.22 42.38
C HIS A 83 20.48 -3.67 42.32
N HIS A 84 19.93 -4.08 41.18
CA HIS A 84 20.00 -5.47 40.75
C HIS A 84 21.09 -5.58 39.69
N ALA A 85 22.20 -6.17 40.12
CA ALA A 85 23.23 -6.67 39.25
C ALA A 85 22.69 -7.94 38.56
N THR A 86 22.36 -7.81 37.28
CA THR A 86 22.32 -8.94 36.37
C THR A 86 23.38 -8.69 35.31
N ASN A 87 24.55 -9.28 35.54
CA ASN A 87 25.48 -9.63 34.47
C ASN A 87 24.75 -10.62 33.56
N THR A 88 24.14 -10.12 32.49
CA THR A 88 23.79 -10.91 31.33
C THR A 88 24.60 -10.34 30.17
N SER A 89 25.43 -11.19 29.58
CA SER A 89 26.19 -10.92 28.37
C SER A 89 25.30 -10.33 27.28
N ALA A 90 25.73 -9.21 26.70
CA ALA A 90 25.10 -8.53 25.58
C ALA A 90 25.32 -9.28 24.25
N SER A 91 24.79 -10.51 24.12
CA SER A 91 25.00 -11.32 22.92
C SER A 91 23.81 -12.14 22.42
N ASP A 92 22.59 -11.92 22.92
CA ASP A 92 21.39 -12.60 22.38
C ASP A 92 20.15 -11.68 22.45
N GLU A 93 20.29 -10.41 22.09
CA GLU A 93 19.11 -9.66 21.62
C GLU A 93 18.82 -10.16 20.21
N PRO A 94 17.58 -10.59 19.89
CA PRO A 94 17.24 -10.97 18.52
C PRO A 94 17.62 -9.81 17.59
N GLU A 95 18.34 -10.12 16.50
CA GLU A 95 18.80 -9.09 15.56
C GLU A 95 17.58 -8.26 15.11
N SER A 96 17.47 -7.05 15.67
CA SER A 96 16.31 -6.21 15.46
C SER A 96 16.36 -5.63 14.05
N CYS A 97 15.23 -5.64 13.34
CA CYS A 97 15.10 -4.99 12.03
C CYS A 97 15.46 -3.49 12.05
N LEU A 98 15.44 -2.85 13.23
CA LEU A 98 15.90 -1.47 13.44
C LEU A 98 17.42 -1.30 13.33
N SER A 99 18.17 -2.37 13.55
CA SER A 99 19.65 -2.35 13.60
C SER A 99 20.31 -2.69 12.26
N VAL A 100 19.50 -2.89 11.21
CA VAL A 100 20.00 -3.25 9.88
C VAL A 100 20.85 -2.10 9.32
N PRO A 101 22.08 -2.36 8.83
CA PRO A 101 22.94 -1.32 8.29
C PRO A 101 22.26 -0.55 7.15
N GLY A 102 22.22 0.78 7.28
CA GLY A 102 21.57 1.68 6.32
C GLY A 102 20.12 2.07 6.68
N ALA A 103 19.53 1.47 7.73
CA ALA A 103 18.16 1.80 8.16
C ALA A 103 17.97 3.29 8.48
N ASP A 104 18.98 3.93 9.08
CA ASP A 104 18.98 5.36 9.43
C ASP A 104 19.08 6.28 8.21
N ASN A 105 19.46 5.76 7.03
CA ASN A 105 19.73 6.56 5.84
C ASN A 105 18.53 6.63 4.87
N VAL A 106 17.38 6.07 5.24
CA VAL A 106 16.20 5.95 4.37
C VAL A 106 15.01 6.68 4.97
N LEU A 107 14.38 7.56 4.19
CA LEU A 107 13.12 8.21 4.53
C LEU A 107 11.98 7.62 3.70
N ILE A 108 10.96 7.06 4.37
CA ILE A 108 9.74 6.59 3.71
C ILE A 108 8.69 7.70 3.65
N MET A 109 8.15 7.94 2.45
CA MET A 109 6.98 8.80 2.22
C MET A 109 5.78 7.89 1.96
N LEU A 110 4.89 7.76 2.94
CA LEU A 110 3.67 6.98 2.79
C LEU A 110 2.52 7.90 2.32
N LYS A 111 2.05 7.67 1.10
CA LYS A 111 0.89 8.35 0.50
C LYS A 111 -0.39 7.58 0.80
N THR A 112 -1.45 8.31 1.18
CA THR A 112 -2.80 7.76 1.39
C THR A 112 -3.85 8.78 0.97
N GLY A 113 -5.13 8.41 0.99
CA GLY A 113 -6.26 9.35 0.99
C GLY A 113 -6.90 9.48 2.37
N ALA A 114 -7.52 10.62 2.67
CA ALA A 114 -8.22 10.86 3.93
C ALA A 114 -9.45 9.95 4.12
N THR A 115 -10.02 9.46 3.02
CA THR A 115 -11.21 8.58 3.00
C THR A 115 -10.91 7.13 3.40
N GLU A 116 -9.66 6.70 3.27
CA GLU A 116 -9.19 5.33 3.56
C GLU A 116 -8.13 5.27 4.67
N LEU A 117 -7.72 6.44 5.17
CA LEU A 117 -6.69 6.60 6.19
C LEU A 117 -6.82 5.61 7.34
N TYR A 118 -7.97 5.58 8.01
CA TYR A 118 -8.21 4.72 9.18
C TYR A 118 -8.36 3.23 8.83
N GLN A 119 -8.54 2.89 7.55
CA GLN A 119 -8.67 1.50 7.11
C GLN A 119 -7.31 0.88 6.79
N LYS A 120 -6.38 1.69 6.26
CA LYS A 120 -5.08 1.22 5.78
C LYS A 120 -3.93 1.55 6.73
N LEU A 121 -3.86 2.77 7.25
CA LEU A 121 -2.71 3.26 8.01
C LEU A 121 -2.41 2.49 9.32
N PRO A 122 -3.39 2.08 10.15
CA PRO A 122 -3.09 1.44 11.43
C PRO A 122 -2.17 0.22 11.33
N THR A 123 -2.27 -0.54 10.25
CA THR A 123 -1.45 -1.74 10.04
C THR A 123 0.01 -1.40 9.89
N HIS A 124 0.37 -0.31 9.21
CA HIS A 124 1.77 0.09 9.06
C HIS A 124 2.42 0.47 10.40
N PHE A 125 1.68 1.08 11.33
CA PHE A 125 2.21 1.34 12.68
C PHE A 125 2.45 0.09 13.51
N MET A 126 1.70 -0.98 13.24
CA MET A 126 1.89 -2.28 13.90
C MET A 126 2.90 -3.17 13.17
N THR A 127 3.34 -2.78 11.97
CA THR A 127 4.20 -3.59 11.09
C THR A 127 5.37 -2.74 10.55
N THR A 128 5.26 -2.17 9.35
CA THR A 128 6.30 -1.42 8.64
C THR A 128 7.06 -0.41 9.52
N PHE A 129 6.35 0.47 10.22
CA PHE A 129 6.94 1.54 11.02
C PHE A 129 7.46 1.09 12.39
N THR A 130 7.38 -0.20 12.70
CA THR A 130 8.13 -0.77 13.84
C THR A 130 9.62 -0.94 13.53
N CYS A 131 9.99 -0.98 12.23
CA CYS A 131 11.36 -1.16 11.75
C CYS A 131 11.96 0.08 11.06
N VAL A 132 11.11 1.04 10.67
CA VAL A 132 11.51 2.22 9.86
C VAL A 132 11.66 3.43 10.78
N PRO A 133 12.88 3.99 10.95
CA PRO A 133 13.09 5.11 11.86
C PRO A 133 12.60 6.45 11.32
N HIS A 134 12.65 6.65 10.00
CA HIS A 134 12.32 7.93 9.37
C HIS A 134 11.18 7.77 8.36
N PHE A 135 10.04 8.39 8.65
CA PHE A 135 8.90 8.37 7.75
C PHE A 135 8.11 9.68 7.81
N MET A 136 7.42 9.97 6.71
CA MET A 136 6.46 11.05 6.57
C MET A 136 5.18 10.50 5.94
N ILE A 137 4.03 10.93 6.46
CA ILE A 137 2.72 10.47 5.98
C ILE A 137 2.02 11.64 5.30
N PHE A 138 1.58 11.40 4.07
CA PHE A 138 0.93 12.40 3.22
C PHE A 138 -0.47 11.95 2.83
N SER A 139 -1.41 12.89 2.90
CA SER A 139 -2.81 12.70 2.53
C SER A 139 -3.30 13.89 1.71
N ASP A 140 -4.55 13.83 1.26
CA ASP A 140 -5.32 14.95 0.67
C ASP A 140 -6.02 15.80 1.75
N LEU A 141 -5.64 15.65 3.01
CA LEU A 141 -6.18 16.43 4.13
C LEU A 141 -5.19 16.46 5.29
N ALA A 142 -4.98 17.64 5.88
CA ALA A 142 -4.19 17.77 7.11
C ALA A 142 -4.93 17.11 8.28
N GLN A 143 -4.30 16.11 8.89
CA GLN A 143 -4.87 15.35 10.01
C GLN A 143 -3.76 14.97 11.00
N ASN A 144 -4.14 14.44 12.16
CA ASN A 144 -3.24 13.73 13.05
C ASN A 144 -3.78 12.32 13.26
N PHE A 145 -2.90 11.32 13.23
CA PHE A 145 -3.20 9.96 13.68
C PHE A 145 -2.42 9.72 14.96
N ALA A 146 -3.12 9.68 16.09
CA ALA A 146 -2.50 9.84 17.41
C ALA A 146 -1.69 11.15 17.48
N ASP A 147 -0.41 11.06 17.83
CA ASP A 147 0.58 12.15 17.88
C ASP A 147 1.37 12.32 16.58
N ILE A 148 1.03 11.54 15.54
CA ILE A 148 1.76 11.54 14.28
C ILE A 148 1.05 12.47 13.28
N PRO A 149 1.74 13.50 12.77
CA PRO A 149 1.16 14.42 11.80
C PRO A 149 0.98 13.77 10.44
N ILE A 150 -0.13 14.09 9.80
CA ILE A 150 -0.41 13.73 8.41
C ILE A 150 -0.43 15.01 7.60
N HIS A 151 0.53 15.11 6.69
CA HIS A 151 0.75 16.28 5.87
C HIS A 151 -0.26 16.34 4.73
N ASP A 152 -0.85 17.51 4.54
CA ASP A 152 -1.70 17.80 3.38
C ASP A 152 -0.81 18.06 2.16
N ALA A 153 -0.71 17.09 1.27
CA ALA A 153 0.07 17.22 0.02
C ALA A 153 -0.61 18.13 -1.00
N ILE A 154 -1.88 18.50 -0.80
CA ILE A 154 -2.65 19.36 -1.69
C ILE A 154 -2.54 20.83 -1.27
N ALA A 155 -2.33 21.10 0.01
CA ALA A 155 -2.24 22.46 0.56
C ALA A 155 -1.20 23.38 -0.11
N PRO A 156 -0.04 22.92 -0.61
CA PRO A 156 0.91 23.79 -1.30
C PRO A 156 0.48 24.24 -2.70
N ILE A 157 -0.49 23.54 -3.31
CA ILE A 157 -0.95 23.85 -4.67
C ILE A 157 -1.58 25.24 -4.70
N SER A 158 -1.42 25.96 -5.81
CA SER A 158 -2.01 27.29 -5.97
C SER A 158 -3.53 27.31 -5.80
N SER A 159 -4.03 28.40 -5.22
CA SER A 159 -5.48 28.62 -5.05
C SER A 159 -6.22 28.67 -6.38
N HIS A 160 -5.54 29.06 -7.47
CA HIS A 160 -6.06 29.02 -8.82
C HIS A 160 -6.69 27.66 -9.15
N PHE A 161 -5.96 26.57 -8.92
CA PHE A 161 -6.47 25.21 -9.14
C PHE A 161 -7.36 24.73 -7.99
N ARG A 162 -6.93 24.89 -6.74
CA ARG A 162 -7.65 24.34 -5.58
C ARG A 162 -9.09 24.83 -5.45
N ASP A 163 -9.33 26.09 -5.79
CA ASP A 163 -10.64 26.71 -5.57
C ASP A 163 -11.59 26.48 -6.74
N HIS A 164 -11.05 26.29 -7.97
CA HIS A 164 -11.86 26.34 -9.19
C HIS A 164 -11.80 25.08 -10.07
N HIS A 165 -10.73 24.30 -9.98
CA HIS A 165 -10.56 23.11 -10.83
C HIS A 165 -11.43 21.95 -10.32
N GLU A 166 -11.96 21.15 -11.26
CA GLU A 166 -12.91 20.07 -10.97
C GLU A 166 -12.27 18.93 -10.15
N ASP A 167 -10.99 18.63 -10.39
CA ASP A 167 -10.23 17.65 -9.62
C ASP A 167 -10.24 17.91 -8.10
N PHE A 168 -10.44 19.16 -7.67
CA PHE A 168 -10.41 19.57 -6.27
C PHE A 168 -11.80 19.57 -5.60
N GLU A 169 -12.85 19.09 -6.29
CA GLU A 169 -14.16 18.93 -5.67
C GLU A 169 -14.12 18.04 -4.43
N LEU A 170 -13.39 16.93 -4.50
CA LEU A 170 -13.21 16.03 -3.36
C LEU A 170 -12.46 16.75 -2.23
N TYR A 171 -11.39 17.48 -2.54
CA TYR A 171 -10.61 18.22 -1.54
C TYR A 171 -11.47 19.22 -0.76
N ARG A 172 -12.29 20.01 -1.46
CA ARG A 172 -13.22 20.96 -0.82
C ARG A 172 -14.26 20.25 0.06
N LYS A 173 -14.77 19.09 -0.37
CA LYS A 173 -15.70 18.26 0.42
C LYS A 173 -15.02 17.64 1.65
N LEU A 174 -13.79 17.17 1.54
CA LEU A 174 -13.00 16.64 2.66
C LEU A 174 -12.82 17.69 3.74
N GLN A 175 -12.41 18.90 3.36
CA GLN A 175 -12.29 20.03 4.29
C GLN A 175 -13.63 20.39 4.94
N GLN A 176 -14.74 20.36 4.19
CA GLN A 176 -16.07 20.58 4.74
C GLN A 176 -16.42 19.50 5.78
N TYR A 177 -16.29 18.22 5.43
CA TYR A 177 -16.62 17.11 6.32
C TYR A 177 -15.77 17.13 7.58
N GLN A 178 -14.49 17.50 7.49
CA GLN A 178 -13.62 17.66 8.64
C GLN A 178 -14.12 18.76 9.59
N ARG A 179 -14.47 19.95 9.05
CA ARG A 179 -15.02 21.06 9.86
C ARG A 179 -16.34 20.70 10.54
N GLU A 180 -17.15 19.87 9.90
CA GLU A 180 -18.47 19.46 10.37
C GLU A 180 -18.44 18.17 11.23
N GLY A 181 -17.26 17.55 11.42
CA GLY A 181 -17.12 16.30 12.18
C GLY A 181 -17.80 15.08 11.52
N GLN A 182 -17.92 15.10 10.19
CA GLN A 182 -18.56 14.02 9.42
C GLN A 182 -17.60 12.86 9.13
N ASN A 183 -18.18 11.72 8.76
CA ASN A 183 -17.41 10.54 8.37
C ASN A 183 -16.76 10.73 6.98
N LEU A 184 -15.46 10.96 6.93
CA LEU A 184 -14.70 11.10 5.67
C LEU A 184 -14.78 9.85 4.78
N HIS A 185 -14.90 8.65 5.36
CA HIS A 185 -15.03 7.42 4.58
C HIS A 185 -16.28 7.40 3.69
N ALA A 186 -17.31 8.18 4.02
CA ALA A 186 -18.51 8.31 3.19
C ALA A 186 -18.24 8.94 1.82
N LEU A 187 -17.08 9.58 1.63
CA LEU A 187 -16.64 10.17 0.35
C LEU A 187 -15.82 9.19 -0.52
N SER A 188 -15.60 7.96 -0.05
CA SER A 188 -14.87 6.93 -0.79
C SER A 188 -15.52 6.62 -2.15
N GLY A 189 -14.70 6.38 -3.18
CA GLY A 189 -15.17 6.00 -4.51
C GLY A 189 -15.63 7.15 -5.43
N SER A 190 -15.59 8.41 -4.97
CA SER A 190 -15.89 9.59 -5.81
C SER A 190 -14.67 10.49 -5.96
N GLY A 191 -14.21 10.73 -7.19
CA GLY A 191 -13.18 11.74 -7.52
C GLY A 191 -11.76 11.51 -6.96
N GLY A 192 -11.53 10.43 -6.19
CA GLY A 192 -10.25 10.16 -5.54
C GLY A 192 -9.08 10.11 -6.50
N TRP A 193 -9.22 9.40 -7.62
CA TRP A 193 -8.16 9.27 -8.63
C TRP A 193 -7.74 10.62 -9.23
N ASN A 194 -8.70 11.49 -9.53
CA ASN A 194 -8.43 12.79 -10.15
C ASN A 194 -7.72 13.75 -9.20
N LEU A 195 -8.04 13.69 -7.90
CA LEU A 195 -7.31 14.46 -6.89
C LEU A 195 -5.93 13.86 -6.62
N ASP A 196 -5.80 12.53 -6.68
CA ASP A 196 -4.59 11.83 -6.26
C ASP A 196 -3.34 12.22 -7.05
N LYS A 197 -3.47 12.46 -8.36
CA LYS A 197 -2.35 12.89 -9.23
C LYS A 197 -1.66 14.16 -8.74
N TRP A 198 -2.38 15.03 -8.02
CA TRP A 198 -1.87 16.32 -7.55
C TRP A 198 -1.00 16.21 -6.30
N LYS A 199 -1.01 15.07 -5.58
CA LYS A 199 -0.22 14.89 -4.35
C LYS A 199 1.27 14.67 -4.61
N PHE A 200 1.62 14.04 -5.73
CA PHE A 200 2.95 13.47 -5.99
C PHE A 200 4.11 14.47 -5.92
N LEU A 201 4.10 15.55 -6.72
CA LEU A 201 5.22 16.50 -6.71
C LEU A 201 5.32 17.29 -5.39
N PRO A 202 4.22 17.88 -4.86
CA PRO A 202 4.30 18.62 -3.59
C PRO A 202 4.84 17.78 -2.43
N MET A 203 4.42 16.51 -2.31
CA MET A 203 4.91 15.65 -1.23
C MET A 203 6.40 15.31 -1.39
N LEU A 204 6.89 15.10 -2.62
CA LEU A 204 8.31 14.88 -2.88
C LEU A 204 9.13 16.12 -2.50
N HIS A 205 8.73 17.30 -2.96
CA HIS A 205 9.42 18.56 -2.62
C HIS A 205 9.46 18.78 -1.11
N GLN A 206 8.34 18.56 -0.40
CA GLN A 206 8.29 18.71 1.05
C GLN A 206 9.22 17.70 1.75
N ALA A 207 9.28 16.45 1.30
CA ALA A 207 10.16 15.44 1.87
C ALA A 207 11.64 15.74 1.60
N PHE A 208 12.00 16.16 0.38
CA PHE A 208 13.38 16.46 0.01
C PHE A 208 13.93 17.66 0.78
N GLU A 209 13.13 18.71 0.96
CA GLU A 209 13.51 19.91 1.71
C GLU A 209 13.64 19.67 3.22
N SER A 210 12.86 18.74 3.78
CA SER A 210 12.83 18.49 5.23
C SER A 210 13.74 17.36 5.68
N ALA A 211 14.18 16.50 4.76
CA ALA A 211 15.02 15.35 5.09
C ALA A 211 16.43 15.79 5.54
N PRO A 212 16.92 15.29 6.69
CA PRO A 212 18.29 15.53 7.14
C PRO A 212 19.36 15.08 6.13
N ASP A 213 20.56 15.67 6.22
CA ASP A 213 21.69 15.40 5.32
C ASP A 213 22.13 13.93 5.27
N HIS A 214 21.90 13.16 6.34
CA HIS A 214 22.27 11.73 6.41
C HIS A 214 21.28 10.81 5.67
N ILE A 215 20.10 11.32 5.27
CA ILE A 215 19.17 10.56 4.44
C ILE A 215 19.73 10.48 3.02
N GLU A 216 20.06 9.27 2.59
CA GLU A 216 20.66 8.96 1.29
C GLU A 216 19.61 8.47 0.28
N TRP A 217 18.49 7.95 0.76
CA TRP A 217 17.43 7.36 -0.06
C TRP A 217 16.05 7.78 0.40
N PHE A 218 15.16 7.96 -0.57
CA PHE A 218 13.76 8.27 -0.38
C PHE A 218 12.93 7.15 -1.00
N LEU A 219 11.97 6.60 -0.25
CA LEU A 219 11.01 5.62 -0.77
C LEU A 219 9.60 6.19 -0.71
N LEU A 220 9.00 6.43 -1.87
CA LEU A 220 7.56 6.67 -1.98
C LEU A 220 6.84 5.32 -1.98
N MET A 221 5.81 5.17 -1.15
CA MET A 221 4.91 4.02 -1.13
C MET A 221 3.46 4.46 -0.90
N GLU A 222 2.50 3.60 -1.24
CA GLU A 222 1.09 3.80 -0.88
C GLU A 222 0.68 2.96 0.34
N ALA A 223 -0.42 3.33 1.00
CA ALA A 223 -0.91 2.65 2.20
C ALA A 223 -1.44 1.20 1.96
N ASP A 224 -1.50 0.75 0.71
CA ASP A 224 -1.77 -0.65 0.31
C ASP A 224 -0.56 -1.27 -0.41
N THR A 225 0.64 -0.84 -0.01
CA THR A 225 1.91 -1.38 -0.48
C THR A 225 2.65 -2.01 0.69
N SER A 226 3.02 -3.27 0.59
CA SER A 226 3.95 -3.91 1.53
C SER A 226 5.39 -3.70 1.07
N ILE A 227 6.32 -3.70 2.02
CA ILE A 227 7.76 -3.60 1.74
C ILE A 227 8.49 -4.61 2.62
N SER A 228 9.43 -5.35 2.03
CA SER A 228 10.48 -6.03 2.77
C SER A 228 11.53 -5.04 3.20
N TRP A 229 11.56 -4.69 4.48
CA TRP A 229 12.52 -3.71 4.98
C TRP A 229 13.97 -4.17 4.84
N THR A 230 14.23 -5.44 5.17
CA THR A 230 15.59 -5.99 5.13
C THR A 230 16.10 -6.18 3.71
N ASN A 231 15.26 -6.69 2.79
CA ASN A 231 15.66 -6.80 1.39
C ASN A 231 15.88 -5.43 0.76
N LEU A 232 15.06 -4.42 1.10
CA LEU A 232 15.25 -3.05 0.61
C LEU A 232 16.63 -2.52 1.01
N LEU A 233 16.99 -2.60 2.30
CA LEU A 233 18.27 -2.10 2.78
C LEU A 233 19.46 -2.84 2.16
N GLN A 234 19.35 -4.17 1.98
CA GLN A 234 20.38 -4.94 1.28
C GLN A 234 20.53 -4.51 -0.19
N TRP A 235 19.42 -4.26 -0.89
CA TRP A 235 19.43 -3.81 -2.27
C TRP A 235 20.05 -2.41 -2.42
N LEU A 236 19.66 -1.47 -1.57
CA LEU A 236 20.19 -0.09 -1.59
C LEU A 236 21.72 -0.06 -1.40
N ARG A 237 22.27 -0.97 -0.58
CA ARG A 237 23.72 -1.10 -0.37
C ARG A 237 24.50 -1.57 -1.61
N THR A 238 23.83 -2.05 -2.64
CA THR A 238 24.47 -2.40 -3.92
C THR A 238 24.72 -1.18 -4.82
N MET A 239 24.19 -0.01 -4.44
CA MET A 239 24.21 1.21 -5.24
C MET A 239 24.89 2.37 -4.51
N ASP A 240 25.31 3.36 -5.29
CA ASP A 240 25.96 4.59 -4.80
C ASP A 240 24.93 5.72 -4.75
N PRO A 241 24.48 6.18 -3.56
CA PRO A 241 23.44 7.21 -3.44
C PRO A 241 23.86 8.58 -3.99
N THR A 242 25.15 8.79 -4.29
CA THR A 242 25.65 10.02 -4.93
C THR A 242 25.38 10.06 -6.44
N LYS A 243 24.88 8.97 -7.02
CA LYS A 243 24.42 8.89 -8.41
C LYS A 243 22.91 9.12 -8.51
N PRO A 244 22.42 9.77 -9.58
CA PRO A 244 21.01 10.13 -9.70
C PRO A 244 20.17 8.91 -10.11
N TYR A 245 19.63 8.21 -9.12
CA TYR A 245 18.68 7.12 -9.31
C TYR A 245 17.24 7.57 -9.10
N TYR A 246 16.40 7.25 -10.09
CA TYR A 246 14.93 7.23 -10.02
C TYR A 246 14.51 5.80 -10.39
N LEU A 247 14.15 4.99 -9.40
CA LEU A 247 13.98 3.54 -9.50
C LEU A 247 12.52 3.13 -9.27
N GLY A 248 12.01 2.20 -10.07
CA GLY A 248 10.67 1.66 -9.87
C GLY A 248 10.22 0.64 -10.90
N ALA A 249 9.00 0.13 -10.72
CA ALA A 249 8.36 -0.76 -11.69
C ALA A 249 7.96 0.01 -12.95
N GLN A 250 8.49 -0.39 -14.10
CA GLN A 250 8.34 0.36 -15.35
C GLN A 250 6.91 0.30 -15.90
N ASN A 251 6.34 1.47 -16.18
CA ASN A 251 5.16 1.66 -17.04
C ASN A 251 5.47 2.67 -18.17
N VAL A 252 4.60 2.70 -19.18
CA VAL A 252 4.77 3.56 -20.36
C VAL A 252 3.46 4.24 -20.74
N ILE A 253 3.48 5.57 -20.87
CA ILE A 253 2.39 6.39 -21.43
C ILE A 253 2.98 7.29 -22.51
N GLY A 254 2.51 7.13 -23.75
CA GLY A 254 3.07 7.86 -24.89
C GLY A 254 4.57 7.58 -25.05
N SER A 255 5.39 8.62 -24.94
CA SER A 255 6.86 8.52 -24.95
C SER A 255 7.50 8.47 -23.57
N THR A 256 6.72 8.66 -22.49
CA THR A 256 7.24 8.70 -21.13
C THR A 256 7.30 7.29 -20.55
N THR A 257 8.48 6.91 -20.09
CA THR A 257 8.69 5.73 -19.25
C THR A 257 8.77 6.18 -17.80
N PHE A 258 7.96 5.61 -16.91
CA PHE A 258 7.81 6.08 -15.53
C PHE A 258 7.75 4.92 -14.53
N ALA A 259 8.10 5.19 -13.28
CA ALA A 259 7.87 4.26 -12.18
C ALA A 259 6.40 4.31 -11.78
N HIS A 260 5.72 3.15 -11.74
CA HIS A 260 4.36 3.06 -11.22
C HIS A 260 4.32 3.48 -9.74
N GLY A 261 3.56 4.53 -9.42
CA GLY A 261 3.57 5.16 -8.11
C GLY A 261 3.19 4.22 -6.96
N GLY A 262 2.18 3.38 -7.18
CA GLY A 262 1.72 2.41 -6.18
C GLY A 262 2.70 1.27 -5.89
N SER A 263 3.50 0.85 -6.88
CA SER A 263 4.45 -0.26 -6.69
C SER A 263 5.57 0.06 -5.72
N GLY A 264 5.80 1.35 -5.46
CA GLY A 264 6.96 1.88 -4.76
C GLY A 264 7.92 2.56 -5.73
N VAL A 265 8.50 3.68 -5.30
CA VAL A 265 9.49 4.44 -6.07
C VAL A 265 10.65 4.81 -5.16
N VAL A 266 11.86 4.42 -5.54
CA VAL A 266 13.08 4.74 -4.80
C VAL A 266 13.84 5.85 -5.51
N ILE A 267 14.21 6.88 -4.77
CA ILE A 267 14.89 8.08 -5.27
C ILE A 267 16.16 8.27 -4.44
N SER A 268 17.31 8.37 -5.11
CA SER A 268 18.57 8.72 -4.45
C SER A 268 18.58 10.18 -4.00
N ARG A 269 19.37 10.50 -2.96
CA ARG A 269 19.69 11.88 -2.56
C ARG A 269 20.12 12.73 -3.75
N ARG A 270 21.02 12.22 -4.59
CA ARG A 270 21.49 12.99 -5.76
C ARG A 270 20.37 13.39 -6.71
N ALA A 271 19.42 12.49 -6.98
CA ALA A 271 18.28 12.78 -7.85
C ALA A 271 17.34 13.83 -7.23
N ALA A 272 17.06 13.70 -5.93
CA ALA A 272 16.29 14.70 -5.18
C ALA A 272 16.95 16.09 -5.23
N ASP A 273 18.25 16.17 -4.99
CA ASP A 273 18.99 17.44 -4.98
C ASP A 273 19.00 18.12 -6.37
N LEU A 274 19.08 17.34 -7.46
CA LEU A 274 18.98 17.87 -8.83
C LEU A 274 17.62 18.52 -9.09
N LEU A 275 16.54 17.87 -8.64
CA LEU A 275 15.18 18.38 -8.79
C LEU A 275 14.98 19.66 -7.97
N GLU A 276 15.41 19.68 -6.71
CA GLU A 276 15.31 20.87 -5.85
C GLU A 276 16.19 22.02 -6.35
N THR A 277 17.38 21.73 -6.89
CA THR A 277 18.25 22.76 -7.50
C THR A 277 17.53 23.43 -8.67
N LYS A 278 16.93 22.64 -9.57
CA LYS A 278 16.17 23.19 -10.71
C LYS A 278 14.98 24.03 -10.24
N ARG A 279 14.25 23.55 -9.23
CA ARG A 279 13.12 24.26 -8.63
C ARG A 279 13.53 25.57 -7.96
N HIS A 280 14.67 25.58 -7.25
CA HIS A 280 15.25 26.77 -6.66
C HIS A 280 15.71 27.78 -7.72
N ASP A 281 16.46 27.35 -8.73
CA ASP A 281 17.04 28.21 -9.77
C ASP A 281 15.98 28.88 -10.66
N LEU A 282 14.88 28.18 -10.95
CA LEU A 282 13.73 28.75 -11.66
C LEU A 282 12.87 29.65 -10.76
N GLY A 283 12.99 29.50 -9.44
CA GLY A 283 12.10 30.06 -8.44
C GLY A 283 10.90 29.16 -8.17
N LYS A 284 10.70 28.79 -6.90
CA LYS A 284 9.68 27.81 -6.46
C LYS A 284 8.30 28.07 -7.06
N THR A 285 7.79 29.31 -6.97
CA THR A 285 6.47 29.67 -7.51
C THR A 285 6.35 29.45 -9.03
N THR A 286 7.40 29.76 -9.79
CA THR A 286 7.38 29.58 -11.25
C THR A 286 7.49 28.10 -11.62
N TYR A 287 8.34 27.35 -10.92
CA TYR A 287 8.48 25.92 -11.10
C TYR A 287 7.18 25.18 -10.75
N ASP A 288 6.60 25.47 -9.58
CA ASP A 288 5.38 24.81 -9.10
C ASP A 288 4.21 25.09 -10.06
N ALA A 289 4.03 26.34 -10.51
CA ALA A 289 2.99 26.70 -11.48
C ALA A 289 3.12 25.97 -12.83
N LEU A 290 4.35 25.74 -13.32
CA LEU A 290 4.60 24.99 -14.56
C LEU A 290 4.11 23.54 -14.43
N TRP A 291 4.43 22.90 -13.32
CA TRP A 291 4.05 21.50 -13.08
C TRP A 291 2.59 21.34 -12.69
N GLU A 292 1.99 22.32 -12.01
CA GLU A 292 0.54 22.37 -11.76
C GLU A 292 -0.24 22.42 -13.07
N GLU A 293 0.14 23.29 -14.01
CA GLU A 293 -0.49 23.36 -15.33
C GLU A 293 -0.37 22.03 -16.09
N THR A 294 0.81 21.41 -16.06
CA THR A 294 1.05 20.10 -16.69
C THR A 294 0.22 19.00 -16.03
N THR A 295 0.09 19.03 -14.70
CA THR A 295 -0.71 18.06 -13.93
C THR A 295 -2.21 18.20 -14.23
N SER A 296 -2.70 19.43 -14.46
CA SER A 296 -4.11 19.69 -14.77
C SER A 296 -4.59 18.95 -16.02
N THR A 297 -3.70 18.75 -17.00
CA THR A 297 -4.01 18.10 -18.28
C THR A 297 -3.50 16.66 -18.38
N SER A 298 -2.83 16.14 -17.35
CA SER A 298 -2.35 14.75 -17.30
C SER A 298 -3.35 13.82 -16.62
N CYS A 299 -3.26 12.52 -16.96
CA CYS A 299 -4.04 11.47 -16.30
C CYS A 299 -3.48 11.07 -14.93
N CYS A 300 -2.18 11.24 -14.73
CA CYS A 300 -1.42 10.36 -13.83
C CYS A 300 -0.26 11.13 -13.17
N GLY A 301 -0.20 11.15 -11.84
CA GLY A 301 0.78 11.94 -11.08
C GLY A 301 2.17 11.33 -11.04
N ASP A 302 2.27 10.00 -11.09
CA ASP A 302 3.54 9.27 -11.20
C ASP A 302 4.23 9.50 -12.56
N GLU A 303 3.47 9.63 -13.64
CA GLU A 303 3.98 10.05 -14.95
C GLU A 303 4.52 11.50 -14.92
N ILE A 304 3.87 12.39 -14.17
CA ILE A 304 4.36 13.77 -13.95
C ILE A 304 5.70 13.77 -13.21
N VAL A 305 5.86 12.93 -12.19
CA VAL A 305 7.14 12.76 -11.48
C VAL A 305 8.25 12.33 -12.45
N ALA A 306 7.98 11.37 -13.34
CA ALA A 306 8.97 10.96 -14.34
C ALA A 306 9.35 12.09 -15.30
N ARG A 307 8.39 12.90 -15.75
CA ARG A 307 8.70 14.10 -16.57
C ARG A 307 9.55 15.11 -15.81
N ALA A 308 9.29 15.31 -14.52
CA ALA A 308 10.07 16.24 -13.69
C ALA A 308 11.51 15.77 -13.52
N PHE A 309 11.73 14.46 -13.31
CA PHE A 309 13.09 13.89 -13.29
C PHE A 309 13.78 13.93 -14.66
N LEU A 310 13.04 13.73 -15.76
CA LEU A 310 13.60 13.89 -17.11
C LEU A 310 14.04 15.33 -17.40
N ASP A 311 13.37 16.34 -16.86
CA ASP A 311 13.74 17.77 -17.00
C ASP A 311 15.06 18.12 -16.27
N VAL A 312 15.57 17.20 -15.46
CA VAL A 312 16.89 17.28 -14.81
C VAL A 312 17.82 16.12 -15.20
N ASP A 313 17.60 15.52 -16.37
CA ASP A 313 18.41 14.45 -16.97
C ASP A 313 18.49 13.15 -16.14
N VAL A 314 17.44 12.83 -15.37
CA VAL A 314 17.32 11.60 -14.57
C VAL A 314 16.21 10.71 -15.14
N PRO A 315 16.51 9.79 -16.08
CA PRO A 315 15.52 8.85 -16.59
C PRO A 315 15.19 7.76 -15.56
N LEU A 316 14.07 7.05 -15.77
CA LEU A 316 13.76 5.84 -15.00
C LEU A 316 14.91 4.83 -15.13
N THR A 317 15.38 4.35 -13.98
CA THR A 317 16.16 3.12 -13.85
C THR A 317 15.19 1.98 -13.53
N PRO A 318 14.89 1.07 -14.48
CA PRO A 318 13.93 0.00 -14.24
C PRO A 318 14.36 -0.89 -13.06
N ALA A 319 13.43 -1.17 -12.16
CA ALA A 319 13.65 -2.01 -10.98
C ALA A 319 12.64 -3.16 -10.88
N TRP A 320 11.83 -3.40 -11.92
CA TRP A 320 11.00 -4.60 -11.99
C TRP A 320 11.91 -5.82 -12.24
N PRO A 321 11.73 -6.98 -11.56
CA PRO A 321 10.63 -7.27 -10.65
C PRO A 321 10.97 -7.06 -9.16
N LEU A 322 12.10 -6.46 -8.78
CA LEU A 322 12.38 -6.20 -7.36
C LEU A 322 11.26 -5.36 -6.75
N ILE A 323 10.93 -4.26 -7.42
CA ILE A 323 9.74 -3.46 -7.16
C ILE A 323 8.59 -4.01 -8.01
N GLN A 324 7.48 -4.34 -7.36
CA GLN A 324 6.38 -5.09 -7.96
C GLN A 324 5.02 -4.44 -7.67
N GLY A 325 4.20 -4.35 -8.74
CA GLY A 325 2.87 -3.73 -8.70
C GLY A 325 1.72 -4.72 -8.49
N GLU A 326 2.00 -6.01 -8.58
CA GLU A 326 1.01 -7.06 -8.35
C GLU A 326 0.98 -7.51 -6.88
N THR A 327 -0.09 -8.23 -6.52
CA THR A 327 -0.16 -8.99 -5.27
C THR A 327 0.52 -10.35 -5.42
N VAL A 328 0.84 -11.01 -4.30
CA VAL A 328 1.29 -12.41 -4.28
C VAL A 328 0.31 -13.35 -5.01
N SER A 329 -0.98 -13.02 -4.96
CA SER A 329 -2.04 -13.81 -5.58
C SER A 329 -2.18 -13.57 -7.08
N SER A 330 -1.97 -12.34 -7.56
CA SER A 330 -2.23 -11.94 -8.96
C SER A 330 -1.01 -11.97 -9.88
N ILE A 331 0.20 -11.91 -9.30
CA ILE A 331 1.46 -11.93 -10.02
C ILE A 331 1.55 -13.10 -10.99
N ASP A 332 2.16 -12.85 -12.15
CA ASP A 332 2.49 -13.90 -13.09
C ASP A 332 3.87 -14.48 -12.85
N TRP A 333 3.91 -15.59 -12.11
CA TRP A 333 5.14 -16.27 -11.78
C TRP A 333 5.86 -16.72 -13.06
N LYS A 334 7.01 -16.08 -13.30
CA LYS A 334 7.84 -16.17 -14.51
C LYS A 334 9.29 -16.43 -14.11
N PRO A 335 10.14 -16.90 -15.06
CA PRO A 335 11.57 -17.03 -14.84
C PRO A 335 12.25 -15.78 -14.28
N ASP A 336 11.81 -14.58 -14.68
CA ASP A 336 12.38 -13.31 -14.25
C ASP A 336 12.10 -12.97 -12.78
N HIS A 337 11.14 -13.64 -12.16
CA HIS A 337 10.85 -13.48 -10.73
C HIS A 337 11.70 -14.41 -9.87
N TRP A 338 11.76 -15.70 -10.22
CA TRP A 338 12.05 -16.79 -9.28
C TRP A 338 13.25 -16.58 -8.34
N CYS A 339 14.38 -16.14 -8.91
CA CYS A 339 15.66 -15.97 -8.20
C CYS A 339 16.00 -14.50 -7.92
N THR A 340 15.01 -13.64 -8.04
CA THR A 340 15.11 -12.20 -7.80
C THR A 340 14.65 -11.89 -6.39
N VAL A 341 15.27 -10.91 -5.76
CA VAL A 341 14.86 -10.42 -4.44
C VAL A 341 13.49 -9.75 -4.56
N ALA A 342 12.55 -10.07 -3.66
CA ALA A 342 11.21 -9.48 -3.64
C ALA A 342 11.17 -8.31 -2.64
N LEU A 343 10.93 -7.09 -3.13
CA LEU A 343 10.93 -5.89 -2.28
C LEU A 343 9.54 -5.41 -1.93
N THR A 344 8.66 -5.25 -2.92
CA THR A 344 7.34 -4.66 -2.70
C THR A 344 6.23 -5.54 -3.24
N TRP A 345 5.03 -5.37 -2.70
CA TRP A 345 3.78 -5.90 -3.27
C TRP A 345 2.71 -4.83 -3.12
N HIS A 346 1.96 -4.57 -4.18
CA HIS A 346 0.97 -3.50 -4.22
C HIS A 346 -0.45 -4.04 -4.39
N HIS A 347 -1.45 -3.19 -4.09
CA HIS A 347 -2.86 -3.56 -3.93
C HIS A 347 -3.10 -4.62 -2.85
N VAL A 348 -2.22 -4.68 -1.85
CA VAL A 348 -2.34 -5.61 -0.74
C VAL A 348 -3.27 -5.06 0.33
N THR A 349 -4.10 -5.94 0.86
CA THR A 349 -4.97 -5.63 2.00
C THR A 349 -4.13 -5.47 3.28
N PRO A 350 -4.67 -4.81 4.32
CA PRO A 350 -4.04 -4.77 5.64
C PRO A 350 -3.65 -6.15 6.20
N ILE A 351 -4.47 -7.17 5.93
CA ILE A 351 -4.18 -8.56 6.36
C ILE A 351 -2.98 -9.15 5.61
N GLU A 352 -2.84 -8.84 4.32
CA GLU A 352 -1.71 -9.29 3.52
C GLU A 352 -0.42 -8.55 3.91
N ILE A 353 -0.48 -7.25 4.26
CA ILE A 353 0.66 -6.50 4.81
C ILE A 353 1.16 -7.18 6.10
N ASP A 354 0.26 -7.49 7.04
CA ASP A 354 0.61 -8.19 8.28
C ASP A 354 1.19 -9.59 7.99
N SER A 355 0.60 -10.35 7.06
CA SER A 355 1.09 -11.68 6.69
C SER A 355 2.50 -11.62 6.07
N LEU A 356 2.78 -10.65 5.22
CA LEU A 356 4.09 -10.44 4.60
C LEU A 356 5.13 -9.97 5.63
N PHE A 357 4.73 -9.11 6.57
CA PHE A 357 5.58 -8.70 7.68
C PHE A 357 5.94 -9.86 8.62
N GLN A 358 4.97 -10.73 8.94
CA GLN A 358 5.22 -11.93 9.75
C GLN A 358 6.13 -12.94 9.03
N PHE A 359 5.97 -13.06 7.70
CA PHE A 359 6.87 -13.85 6.87
C PHE A 359 8.32 -13.32 6.93
N GLU A 360 8.52 -12.01 6.72
CA GLU A 360 9.85 -11.39 6.82
C GLU A 360 10.44 -11.56 8.24
N THR A 361 9.64 -11.34 9.28
CA THR A 361 10.08 -11.52 10.68
C THR A 361 10.52 -12.97 10.95
N SER A 362 9.76 -13.95 10.44
CA SER A 362 10.10 -15.37 10.58
C SER A 362 11.35 -15.73 9.78
N TRP A 363 11.52 -15.13 8.60
CA TRP A 363 12.71 -15.30 7.77
C TRP A 363 13.97 -14.80 8.48
N ILE A 364 13.93 -13.59 9.02
CA ILE A 364 15.03 -12.98 9.80
C ILE A 364 15.36 -13.84 11.01
N ALA A 365 14.36 -14.34 11.73
CA ALA A 365 14.60 -15.20 12.89
C ALA A 365 15.31 -16.52 12.54
N ALA A 366 15.10 -17.04 11.31
CA ALA A 366 15.70 -18.28 10.85
C ALA A 366 17.06 -18.12 10.16
N HIS A 367 17.26 -17.03 9.41
CA HIS A 367 18.43 -16.85 8.52
C HIS A 367 19.29 -15.62 8.87
N GLY A 368 18.81 -14.75 9.78
CA GLY A 368 19.37 -13.42 10.02
C GLY A 368 18.93 -12.41 8.95
N TRP A 369 19.22 -11.12 9.17
CA TRP A 369 18.88 -10.05 8.21
C TRP A 369 19.85 -9.97 7.01
N GLY A 370 20.97 -10.72 7.05
CA GLY A 370 22.00 -10.71 6.01
C GLY A 370 21.68 -11.63 4.82
N GLU A 371 20.68 -12.50 4.94
CA GLU A 371 20.23 -13.39 3.86
C GLU A 371 18.88 -12.89 3.33
N PRO A 372 18.80 -12.46 2.05
CA PRO A 372 17.54 -12.00 1.48
C PRO A 372 16.63 -13.18 1.16
N TYR A 373 15.32 -12.98 1.31
CA TYR A 373 14.36 -13.89 0.69
C TYR A 373 14.08 -13.46 -0.75
N LEU A 374 13.78 -14.44 -1.59
CA LEU A 374 13.48 -14.26 -3.01
C LEU A 374 12.01 -14.54 -3.31
N TYR A 375 11.61 -14.28 -4.54
CA TYR A 375 10.28 -14.66 -5.04
C TYR A 375 9.94 -16.13 -4.84
N ARG A 376 10.90 -17.06 -5.03
CA ARG A 376 10.66 -18.50 -4.78
C ARG A 376 10.24 -18.79 -3.34
N ASP A 377 10.81 -18.07 -2.37
CA ASP A 377 10.53 -18.29 -0.95
C ASP A 377 9.13 -17.78 -0.60
N VAL A 378 8.72 -16.65 -1.20
CA VAL A 378 7.33 -16.15 -1.13
C VAL A 378 6.36 -17.14 -1.79
N PHE A 379 6.71 -17.69 -2.95
CA PHE A 379 5.88 -18.69 -3.63
C PHE A 379 5.69 -19.94 -2.76
N GLU A 380 6.78 -20.47 -2.20
CA GLU A 380 6.75 -21.65 -1.35
C GLU A 380 5.88 -21.43 -0.11
N HIS A 381 5.98 -20.26 0.51
CA HIS A 381 5.21 -19.94 1.71
C HIS A 381 3.71 -19.70 1.42
N PHE A 382 3.40 -18.88 0.42
CA PHE A 382 2.04 -18.36 0.21
C PHE A 382 1.24 -19.08 -0.88
N ILE A 383 1.89 -19.81 -1.79
CA ILE A 383 1.23 -20.33 -3.01
C ILE A 383 1.26 -21.86 -3.08
N ASP A 384 2.41 -22.48 -2.83
CA ASP A 384 2.68 -23.88 -3.20
C ASP A 384 1.61 -24.86 -2.69
N ARG A 385 1.26 -24.77 -1.41
CA ARG A 385 0.20 -25.62 -0.83
C ARG A 385 -1.17 -25.38 -1.44
N HIS A 386 -1.47 -24.15 -1.86
CA HIS A 386 -2.79 -23.73 -2.31
C HIS A 386 -3.10 -24.09 -3.76
N ILE A 387 -2.07 -24.28 -4.59
CA ILE A 387 -2.22 -24.69 -5.99
C ILE A 387 -2.06 -26.21 -6.20
N SER A 388 -1.85 -26.97 -5.13
CA SER A 388 -1.69 -28.43 -5.17
C SER A 388 -2.98 -29.21 -5.49
N VAL A 389 -4.14 -28.53 -5.42
CA VAL A 389 -5.47 -29.10 -5.63
C VAL A 389 -6.30 -28.20 -6.54
N ASN A 390 -7.29 -28.80 -7.23
CA ASN A 390 -8.32 -28.01 -7.91
C ASN A 390 -9.18 -27.28 -6.86
N ARG A 391 -9.63 -26.07 -7.20
CA ARG A 391 -10.45 -25.23 -6.32
C ARG A 391 -11.74 -24.85 -7.00
N THR A 392 -12.84 -24.88 -6.24
CA THR A 392 -14.16 -24.40 -6.64
C THR A 392 -14.37 -22.96 -6.16
N ALA A 393 -15.23 -22.22 -6.83
CA ALA A 393 -15.47 -20.79 -6.56
C ALA A 393 -14.17 -19.97 -6.57
N TRP A 394 -13.35 -20.22 -7.59
CA TRP A 394 -12.00 -19.71 -7.64
C TRP A 394 -11.61 -19.28 -9.05
N LYS A 395 -11.21 -18.02 -9.20
CA LYS A 395 -10.66 -17.43 -10.43
C LYS A 395 -9.15 -17.38 -10.34
N ASN A 396 -8.45 -18.31 -11.00
CA ASN A 396 -6.99 -18.30 -11.08
C ASN A 396 -6.41 -17.36 -12.16
N LEU A 397 -7.24 -16.49 -12.77
CA LEU A 397 -6.83 -15.48 -13.75
C LEU A 397 -6.28 -16.05 -15.07
N SER A 398 -6.63 -17.28 -15.44
CA SER A 398 -6.28 -17.84 -16.75
C SER A 398 -6.90 -17.02 -17.88
N LYS A 399 -6.10 -16.62 -18.87
CA LYS A 399 -6.58 -15.74 -19.97
C LYS A 399 -5.89 -15.94 -21.32
N ASP A 400 -4.84 -16.75 -21.39
CA ASP A 400 -3.97 -16.89 -22.57
C ASP A 400 -4.67 -17.63 -23.73
N HIS A 401 -5.56 -18.58 -23.40
CA HIS A 401 -6.47 -19.17 -24.37
C HIS A 401 -7.88 -19.18 -23.82
N ARG A 402 -8.83 -18.61 -24.56
CA ARG A 402 -10.24 -18.49 -24.15
C ARG A 402 -11.14 -19.27 -25.10
N PHE A 403 -11.84 -20.26 -24.57
CA PHE A 403 -12.85 -21.03 -25.29
C PHE A 403 -14.21 -20.76 -24.66
N VAL A 404 -15.17 -20.34 -25.48
CA VAL A 404 -16.52 -19.95 -25.05
C VAL A 404 -17.52 -20.61 -25.98
N ARG A 405 -18.59 -21.16 -25.41
CA ARG A 405 -19.67 -21.79 -26.17
C ARG A 405 -20.36 -20.77 -27.10
N PRO A 406 -20.68 -21.11 -28.37
CA PRO A 406 -21.19 -20.14 -29.35
C PRO A 406 -22.47 -19.40 -28.96
N ASP A 407 -23.38 -20.06 -28.22
CA ASP A 407 -24.64 -19.49 -27.73
C ASP A 407 -24.43 -18.32 -26.74
N LEU A 408 -23.33 -18.34 -25.98
CA LEU A 408 -22.97 -17.27 -25.05
C LEU A 408 -22.36 -16.04 -25.72
N LEU A 409 -21.82 -16.18 -26.94
CA LEU A 409 -21.22 -15.08 -27.69
C LEU A 409 -22.26 -14.14 -28.31
N ALA A 410 -23.52 -14.55 -28.37
CA ALA A 410 -24.62 -13.77 -28.95
C ALA A 410 -25.33 -12.83 -27.95
N LEU A 411 -24.95 -12.86 -26.66
CA LEU A 411 -25.55 -12.02 -25.63
C LEU A 411 -24.98 -10.58 -25.69
N PRO A 412 -25.79 -9.52 -25.51
CA PRO A 412 -25.31 -8.15 -25.50
C PRO A 412 -24.21 -7.98 -24.44
N SER A 413 -23.04 -7.54 -24.89
CA SER A 413 -21.83 -7.33 -24.09
C SER A 413 -22.01 -6.20 -23.08
N GLN A 414 -22.74 -6.45 -21.99
CA GLN A 414 -22.73 -5.56 -20.82
C GLN A 414 -21.65 -5.96 -19.80
N MET A 415 -20.91 -7.04 -20.04
CA MET A 415 -19.72 -7.39 -19.27
C MET A 415 -18.50 -7.56 -20.18
N ARG A 416 -17.44 -6.84 -19.81
CA ARG A 416 -16.16 -6.63 -20.49
C ARG A 416 -15.29 -7.89 -20.54
N GLU A 417 -15.67 -8.91 -21.29
CA GLU A 417 -14.72 -9.98 -21.62
C GLU A 417 -14.03 -9.69 -22.94
N GLU A 418 -12.69 -9.81 -22.97
CA GLU A 418 -11.95 -9.82 -24.22
C GLU A 418 -12.45 -10.96 -25.11
N PRO A 419 -12.54 -10.73 -26.44
CA PRO A 419 -13.06 -11.72 -27.35
C PRO A 419 -12.21 -13.00 -27.36
N PRO A 420 -12.80 -14.16 -27.68
CA PRO A 420 -12.04 -15.39 -27.87
C PRO A 420 -10.90 -15.21 -28.87
N THR A 421 -9.78 -15.89 -28.62
CA THR A 421 -8.59 -15.81 -29.49
C THR A 421 -8.84 -16.27 -30.93
N LYS A 422 -9.84 -17.14 -31.14
CA LYS A 422 -10.23 -17.68 -32.45
C LYS A 422 -11.74 -17.96 -32.47
N PRO A 423 -12.40 -17.91 -33.65
CA PRO A 423 -13.77 -18.39 -33.82
C PRO A 423 -13.92 -19.85 -33.40
N PHE A 424 -15.05 -20.21 -32.80
CA PHE A 424 -15.28 -21.53 -32.21
C PHE A 424 -15.17 -22.66 -33.25
N GLU A 425 -15.63 -22.43 -34.47
CA GLU A 425 -15.61 -23.40 -35.57
C GLU A 425 -14.18 -23.70 -36.07
N GLN A 426 -13.23 -22.81 -35.78
CA GLN A 426 -11.82 -22.95 -36.16
C GLN A 426 -10.97 -23.59 -35.05
N LEU A 427 -11.57 -23.85 -33.89
CA LEU A 427 -10.91 -24.55 -32.79
C LEU A 427 -10.71 -26.03 -33.13
N ARG A 428 -9.65 -26.63 -32.59
CA ARG A 428 -9.41 -28.07 -32.68
C ARG A 428 -10.51 -28.82 -31.92
N PRO A 429 -10.79 -30.10 -32.25
CA PRO A 429 -11.87 -30.84 -31.61
C PRO A 429 -11.81 -30.86 -30.07
N TYR A 430 -10.60 -30.92 -29.51
CA TYR A 430 -10.43 -30.90 -28.05
C TYR A 430 -10.58 -29.50 -27.43
N GLU A 431 -10.33 -28.43 -28.20
CA GLU A 431 -10.57 -27.04 -27.77
C GLU A 431 -12.08 -26.74 -27.80
N GLN A 432 -12.80 -27.30 -28.77
CA GLN A 432 -14.26 -27.26 -28.81
C GLN A 432 -14.87 -28.02 -27.63
N ALA A 433 -14.39 -29.24 -27.35
CA ALA A 433 -14.86 -30.02 -26.21
C ALA A 433 -14.55 -29.36 -24.84
N ALA A 434 -13.58 -28.45 -24.77
CA ALA A 434 -13.15 -27.81 -23.53
C ALA A 434 -14.28 -27.04 -22.81
N VAL A 435 -15.32 -26.62 -23.53
CA VAL A 435 -16.48 -25.89 -22.96
C VAL A 435 -17.58 -26.82 -22.41
N GLU A 436 -17.40 -28.14 -22.49
CA GLU A 436 -18.41 -29.12 -22.09
C GLU A 436 -18.31 -29.50 -20.61
N SER A 437 -17.10 -29.53 -20.04
CA SER A 437 -16.87 -29.91 -18.65
C SER A 437 -15.51 -29.43 -18.13
N GLN A 438 -15.35 -29.41 -16.80
CA GLN A 438 -14.06 -29.14 -16.15
C GLN A 438 -12.96 -30.13 -16.60
N ASP A 439 -13.31 -31.40 -16.81
CA ASP A 439 -12.34 -32.43 -17.20
C ASP A 439 -11.88 -32.23 -18.65
N ALA A 440 -12.79 -31.84 -19.53
CA ALA A 440 -12.45 -31.48 -20.91
C ALA A 440 -11.60 -30.19 -20.97
N CYS A 441 -11.86 -29.22 -20.10
CA CYS A 441 -11.03 -28.01 -19.97
C CYS A 441 -9.61 -28.35 -19.46
N ALA A 442 -9.51 -29.19 -18.43
CA ALA A 442 -8.24 -29.69 -17.92
C ALA A 442 -7.46 -30.50 -18.99
N GLU A 443 -8.16 -31.32 -19.77
CA GLU A 443 -7.55 -32.06 -20.88
C GLU A 443 -7.07 -31.13 -21.99
N ALA A 444 -7.83 -30.08 -22.32
CA ALA A 444 -7.36 -29.06 -23.26
C ALA A 444 -6.06 -28.41 -22.76
N CYS A 445 -5.95 -28.06 -21.47
CA CYS A 445 -4.69 -27.58 -20.88
C CYS A 445 -3.56 -28.60 -21.04
N ARG A 446 -3.81 -29.89 -20.75
CA ARG A 446 -2.83 -30.96 -20.92
C ARG A 446 -2.32 -31.04 -22.36
N ARG A 447 -3.15 -30.79 -23.36
CA ARG A 447 -2.75 -30.80 -24.79
C ARG A 447 -2.06 -29.52 -25.25
N HIS A 448 -2.30 -28.37 -24.60
CA HIS A 448 -1.56 -27.14 -24.86
C HIS A 448 -0.20 -27.21 -24.19
N ARG A 449 0.90 -27.25 -24.96
CA ARG A 449 2.26 -27.47 -24.42
C ARG A 449 2.69 -26.48 -23.34
N LYS A 450 2.24 -25.22 -23.43
CA LYS A 450 2.62 -24.14 -22.51
C LYS A 450 1.67 -23.97 -21.32
N CYS A 451 0.48 -24.58 -21.37
CA CYS A 451 -0.55 -24.35 -20.35
C CYS A 451 -0.12 -24.89 -18.99
N VAL A 452 -0.08 -24.08 -17.94
CA VAL A 452 0.24 -24.52 -16.58
C VAL A 452 -0.98 -24.50 -15.67
N GLN A 453 -2.07 -23.84 -16.08
CA GLN A 453 -3.30 -23.74 -15.31
C GLN A 453 -4.52 -23.60 -16.20
N TRP A 454 -5.69 -23.91 -15.67
CA TRP A 454 -6.97 -23.79 -16.36
C TRP A 454 -8.04 -23.34 -15.38
N MET A 455 -9.10 -22.71 -15.90
CA MET A 455 -10.34 -22.49 -15.15
C MET A 455 -11.56 -22.67 -16.04
N PHE A 456 -12.61 -23.22 -15.46
CA PHE A 456 -13.84 -23.61 -16.14
C PHE A 456 -15.07 -23.02 -15.43
N LEU A 457 -16.00 -22.50 -16.23
CA LEU A 457 -17.33 -22.07 -15.79
C LEU A 457 -18.38 -22.97 -16.45
N ALA A 458 -19.29 -23.54 -15.65
CA ALA A 458 -20.27 -24.55 -16.09
C ALA A 458 -21.18 -24.10 -17.23
N GLU A 459 -21.38 -22.79 -17.39
CA GLU A 459 -22.13 -22.18 -18.49
C GLU A 459 -21.51 -22.47 -19.87
N GLY A 460 -20.23 -22.84 -19.92
CA GLY A 460 -19.53 -23.20 -21.15
C GLY A 460 -18.36 -22.28 -21.46
N ARG A 461 -17.55 -21.95 -20.44
CA ARG A 461 -16.32 -21.16 -20.59
C ARG A 461 -15.15 -21.96 -20.06
N CYS A 462 -14.08 -22.06 -20.84
CA CYS A 462 -12.83 -22.68 -20.42
C CYS A 462 -11.66 -21.77 -20.81
N TYR A 463 -10.95 -21.26 -19.82
CA TYR A 463 -9.78 -20.40 -20.01
C TYR A 463 -8.52 -21.12 -19.55
N LEU A 464 -7.48 -21.09 -20.38
CA LEU A 464 -6.17 -21.67 -20.11
C LEU A 464 -5.16 -20.57 -19.81
N GLY A 465 -4.19 -20.86 -18.94
CA GLY A 465 -3.09 -19.97 -18.59
C GLY A 465 -1.74 -20.61 -18.82
N ASP A 466 -0.81 -19.87 -19.42
CA ASP A 466 0.56 -20.28 -19.74
C ASP A 466 1.56 -19.94 -18.62
N VAL A 467 1.11 -19.24 -17.59
CA VAL A 467 1.89 -18.85 -16.40
C VAL A 467 1.11 -19.18 -15.13
N ILE A 468 1.82 -19.40 -14.04
CA ILE A 468 1.21 -19.73 -12.75
C ILE A 468 0.68 -18.43 -12.15
N ARG A 469 -0.57 -18.44 -11.71
CA ARG A 469 -1.23 -17.41 -10.90
C ARG A 469 -2.10 -18.11 -9.87
N PHE A 470 -2.20 -17.54 -8.67
CA PHE A 470 -3.10 -18.10 -7.66
C PHE A 470 -4.51 -17.56 -7.84
N GLY A 471 -4.68 -16.25 -7.94
CA GLY A 471 -5.95 -15.57 -8.13
C GLY A 471 -6.77 -15.47 -6.84
N TYR A 472 -8.10 -15.44 -6.95
CA TYR A 472 -8.98 -15.10 -5.83
C TYR A 472 -10.32 -15.85 -5.87
N SER A 473 -11.04 -15.81 -4.74
CA SER A 473 -12.39 -16.39 -4.62
C SER A 473 -13.43 -15.53 -5.34
N ASP A 474 -14.32 -16.16 -6.11
CA ASP A 474 -15.43 -15.49 -6.79
C ASP A 474 -16.77 -15.61 -6.04
N GLU A 475 -16.76 -16.14 -4.81
CA GLU A 475 -17.96 -16.39 -4.01
C GLU A 475 -18.84 -15.15 -3.81
N ARG A 476 -18.21 -13.97 -3.76
CA ARG A 476 -18.90 -12.68 -3.58
C ARG A 476 -19.28 -12.00 -4.88
N GLU A 477 -18.70 -12.40 -6.01
CA GLU A 477 -19.02 -11.83 -7.32
C GLU A 477 -20.32 -12.44 -7.89
N GLY A 478 -20.68 -13.67 -7.47
CA GLY A 478 -21.94 -14.33 -7.82
C GLY A 478 -23.18 -13.81 -7.06
N GLY A 479 -23.02 -12.84 -6.16
CA GLY A 479 -24.09 -12.35 -5.28
C GLY A 479 -24.30 -10.84 -5.36
N GLY A 480 -25.06 -10.39 -6.37
CA GLY A 480 -25.86 -9.15 -6.35
C GLY A 480 -25.19 -7.85 -5.91
N GLY A 481 -25.11 -6.89 -6.84
CA GLY A 481 -25.06 -5.47 -6.47
C GLY A 481 -26.18 -5.10 -5.49
N ARG A 482 -26.01 -3.96 -4.80
CA ARG A 482 -26.89 -3.43 -3.73
C ARG A 482 -28.40 -3.35 -4.04
N ASP A 483 -28.83 -3.66 -5.26
CA ASP A 483 -30.24 -3.84 -5.61
C ASP A 483 -30.51 -5.33 -5.83
N GLY A 484 -31.26 -5.94 -4.91
CA GLY A 484 -31.55 -7.38 -4.81
C GLY A 484 -32.28 -8.00 -6.01
N GLY A 485 -31.55 -8.13 -7.13
CA GLY A 485 -31.97 -8.82 -8.35
C GLY A 485 -30.83 -9.62 -8.98
N GLY A 486 -29.97 -10.24 -8.15
CA GLY A 486 -28.82 -11.02 -8.60
C GLY A 486 -29.25 -12.32 -9.28
N GLN A 487 -28.92 -12.46 -10.56
CA GLN A 487 -28.93 -13.72 -11.29
C GLN A 487 -27.80 -14.59 -10.71
N GLU A 488 -28.12 -15.79 -10.21
CA GLU A 488 -27.14 -16.78 -9.71
C GLU A 488 -26.22 -17.19 -10.87
N GLY A 489 -25.10 -16.49 -11.06
CA GLY A 489 -24.05 -16.91 -11.98
C GLY A 489 -23.31 -18.13 -11.44
N GLY A 490 -22.83 -19.00 -12.32
CA GLY A 490 -21.99 -20.13 -11.91
C GLY A 490 -20.67 -19.68 -11.26
N HIS A 491 -20.04 -20.58 -10.52
CA HIS A 491 -18.71 -20.37 -9.90
C HIS A 491 -17.61 -21.01 -10.75
N TRP A 492 -16.44 -20.38 -10.81
CA TRP A 492 -15.28 -20.91 -11.53
C TRP A 492 -14.68 -22.11 -10.78
N VAL A 493 -14.31 -23.15 -11.51
CA VAL A 493 -13.45 -24.24 -11.03
C VAL A 493 -12.09 -24.08 -11.67
N SER A 494 -11.04 -23.97 -10.86
CA SER A 494 -9.66 -23.75 -11.28
C SER A 494 -8.76 -24.94 -10.94
N GLY A 495 -7.76 -25.20 -11.80
CA GLY A 495 -6.74 -26.22 -11.55
C GLY A 495 -5.38 -25.85 -12.12
N TRP A 496 -4.34 -26.51 -11.61
CA TRP A 496 -2.94 -26.32 -12.01
C TRP A 496 -2.31 -27.66 -12.41
N MET A 497 -1.49 -27.63 -13.46
CA MET A 497 -0.77 -28.78 -13.98
C MET A 497 0.46 -29.07 -13.12
N GLN A 498 0.31 -29.91 -12.10
CA GLN A 498 1.33 -30.16 -11.08
C GLN A 498 2.69 -30.56 -11.66
N ASP A 499 2.70 -31.39 -12.71
CA ASP A 499 3.93 -31.82 -13.38
C ASP A 499 4.66 -30.64 -14.06
N ARG A 500 3.93 -29.62 -14.52
CA ARG A 500 4.49 -28.41 -15.14
C ARG A 500 4.95 -27.40 -14.11
N VAL A 501 4.18 -27.23 -13.02
CA VAL A 501 4.57 -26.41 -11.88
C VAL A 501 5.87 -26.94 -11.29
N GLN A 502 5.97 -28.24 -11.06
CA GLN A 502 7.19 -28.85 -10.53
C GLN A 502 8.39 -28.69 -11.46
N ARG A 503 8.22 -28.93 -12.77
CA ARG A 503 9.28 -28.68 -13.77
C ARG A 503 9.72 -27.21 -13.82
N PHE A 504 8.78 -26.28 -13.61
CA PHE A 504 9.11 -24.86 -13.54
C PHE A 504 10.02 -24.60 -12.32
N LYS A 505 9.67 -25.11 -11.13
CA LYS A 505 10.48 -24.98 -9.91
C LYS A 505 11.89 -25.59 -10.08
N GLU A 506 11.96 -26.82 -10.59
CA GLU A 506 13.21 -27.56 -10.83
C GLU A 506 14.14 -26.84 -11.82
N GLY A 507 13.56 -26.10 -12.78
CA GLY A 507 14.31 -25.35 -13.78
C GLY A 507 15.20 -24.23 -13.20
N PHE A 508 15.04 -23.90 -11.92
CA PHE A 508 15.80 -22.86 -11.23
C PHE A 508 16.57 -23.36 -10.00
N GLU A 509 16.70 -24.67 -9.82
CA GLU A 509 17.56 -25.20 -8.76
C GLU A 509 19.00 -24.66 -8.91
N GLY A 510 19.54 -24.10 -7.82
CA GLY A 510 20.90 -23.55 -7.80
C GLY A 510 21.07 -22.21 -8.53
N CYS A 511 19.99 -21.50 -8.87
CA CYS A 511 20.10 -20.17 -9.46
C CYS A 511 20.69 -19.13 -8.48
N GLU A 512 21.46 -18.19 -9.02
CA GLU A 512 22.07 -17.09 -8.28
C GLU A 512 21.05 -15.99 -7.93
N VAL A 513 21.28 -15.32 -6.80
CA VAL A 513 20.48 -14.19 -6.34
C VAL A 513 20.62 -13.01 -7.30
N ARG A 514 19.50 -12.49 -7.80
CA ARG A 514 19.47 -11.30 -8.64
C ARG A 514 19.02 -10.06 -7.87
N TRP A 515 19.88 -9.04 -7.92
CA TRP A 515 19.67 -7.71 -7.32
C TRP A 515 19.30 -6.63 -8.34
N HIS A 516 19.12 -7.01 -9.61
CA HIS A 516 18.93 -6.09 -10.73
C HIS A 516 17.73 -6.58 -11.54
N GLY A 517 16.93 -5.62 -12.01
CA GLY A 517 15.78 -5.83 -12.89
C GLY A 517 16.17 -6.01 -14.35
#